data_AF-A0A1S3DNU4-F1
#
_entry.id   AF-A0A1S3DNU4-F1
#
_cell.length_a   1.000
_cell.length_b   1.000
_cell.length_c   1.000
_cell.angle_alpha   90.00
_cell.angle_beta   90.00
_cell.angle_gamma   90.00
#
_symmetry.space_group_name_H-M   'P 1'
#
loop_
_entity.id
_entity.type
_entity.pdbx_description
1 polymer ?
#
loop_
_entity_poly.entity_id
_entity_poly.type
_entity_poly.pdbx_seq_one_letter_code
_entity_poly.pdbx_strand_id
1 'polypeptide(L)' 'MIQNVAGAYIPGCIDFMTGYSKEGTFIRLHYPSNRLKQDSTKWINWTPHPNYVKGFSAVTRIWVQIIRFLLWLFS' A
#
# COMPACT_ATOMS: atom_id res chain seq x y z
N MET A 1 0.95 -9.52 2.74
CA MET A 1 -0.24 -10.34 3.04
C MET A 1 -0.91 -9.75 4.28
N ILE A 2 -1.97 -8.95 4.13
CA ILE A 2 -2.80 -8.60 5.29
C ILE A 2 -3.62 -9.86 5.58
N GLN A 3 -3.27 -10.52 6.67
CA GLN A 3 -3.98 -11.67 7.21
C GLN A 3 -5.47 -11.35 7.27
N ASN A 4 -6.32 -12.26 6.78
CA ASN A 4 -7.78 -12.17 6.94
C ASN A 4 -8.09 -11.95 8.42
N VAL A 5 -8.41 -10.71 8.77
CA VAL A 5 -8.84 -10.37 10.12
C VAL A 5 -10.23 -10.95 10.27
N ALA A 6 -10.44 -11.78 11.28
CA ALA A 6 -11.71 -12.39 11.65
C ALA A 6 -12.74 -11.34 12.14
N GLY A 7 -13.01 -10.32 11.32
CA GLY A 7 -13.89 -9.19 11.62
C GLY A 7 -15.15 -9.21 10.74
N ALA A 8 -16.24 -8.66 11.27
CA ALA A 8 -17.57 -8.68 10.63
C ALA A 8 -17.68 -7.81 9.36
N TYR A 9 -16.64 -7.03 9.01
CA TYR A 9 -16.69 -6.08 7.92
C TYR A 9 -15.58 -6.33 6.91
N ILE A 10 -15.91 -6.19 5.62
CA ILE A 10 -14.92 -6.22 4.54
C ILE A 10 -14.19 -4.86 4.52
N PRO A 11 -12.85 -4.83 4.66
CA PRO A 11 -12.10 -3.58 4.70
C PRO A 11 -12.05 -2.90 3.33
N GLY A 12 -12.28 -1.58 3.33
CA GLY A 12 -11.96 -0.65 2.25
C GLY A 12 -10.59 0.02 2.48
N CYS A 13 -10.03 0.59 1.41
CA CYS A 13 -8.78 1.33 1.44
C CYS A 13 -8.87 2.50 0.46
N ILE A 14 -8.44 3.70 0.88
CA ILE A 14 -8.35 4.89 0.02
C ILE A 14 -7.16 5.76 0.43
N ASP A 15 -6.52 6.39 -0.56
CA ASP A 15 -5.49 7.40 -0.35
C ASP A 15 -6.12 8.79 -0.47
N PHE A 16 -5.86 9.67 0.50
CA PHE A 16 -6.41 11.02 0.55
C PHE A 16 -5.28 12.04 0.78
N MET A 17 -5.25 13.07 -0.07
CA MET A 17 -4.29 14.17 0.00
C MET A 17 -5.03 15.51 0.10
N THR A 18 -4.75 16.30 1.14
CA THR A 18 -5.26 17.66 1.28
C THR A 18 -4.29 18.68 0.68
N GLY A 19 -4.82 19.76 0.11
CA GLY A 19 -4.03 20.91 -0.35
C GLY A 19 -3.09 20.67 -1.54
N TYR A 20 -2.87 19.42 -1.95
CA TYR A 20 -1.98 19.01 -3.04
C TYR A 20 -0.57 19.62 -2.97
N SER A 21 -0.12 19.98 -1.76
CA SER A 21 1.19 20.57 -1.49
C SER A 21 1.97 19.70 -0.50
N LYS A 22 3.25 20.03 -0.28
CA LYS A 22 4.11 19.30 0.67
C LYS A 22 3.71 19.55 2.12
N GLU A 23 3.08 20.69 2.37
CA GLU A 23 2.53 21.13 3.65
C GLU A 23 1.12 20.53 3.89
N GLY A 24 0.51 19.96 2.83
CA GLY A 24 -0.72 19.21 2.91
C GLY A 24 -0.58 17.90 3.68
N THR A 25 -1.70 17.31 4.04
CA THR A 25 -1.76 16.01 4.72
C THR A 25 -1.98 14.92 3.69
N PHE A 26 -1.14 13.88 3.71
CA PHE A 26 -1.31 12.69 2.89
C PHE A 26 -1.46 11.45 3.76
N ILE A 27 -2.61 10.76 3.65
CA ILE A 27 -2.95 9.59 4.48
C ILE A 27 -3.53 8.46 3.64
N ARG A 28 -3.28 7.22 4.08
CA ARG A 28 -3.97 6.01 3.62
C ARG A 28 -4.96 5.59 4.69
N LEU A 29 -6.25 5.59 4.36
CA LEU A 29 -7.32 5.28 5.29
C LEU A 29 -7.86 3.86 5.05
N HIS A 30 -7.91 3.08 6.11
CA HIS A 30 -8.57 1.78 6.16
C HIS A 30 -9.89 1.90 6.93
N TYR A 31 -10.99 1.44 6.33
CA TYR A 31 -12.33 1.62 6.91
C TYR A 31 -13.26 0.44 6.62
N PRO A 32 -14.30 0.19 7.43
CA PRO A 32 -15.33 -0.81 7.12
C PRO A 32 -16.07 -0.41 5.84
N SER A 33 -16.08 -1.28 4.83
CA SER A 33 -16.79 -1.02 3.58
C SER A 33 -18.12 -1.76 3.53
N ASN A 34 -19.07 -1.25 2.73
CA ASN A 34 -20.34 -1.92 2.44
C ASN A 34 -20.22 -2.98 1.33
N ARG A 35 -18.99 -3.36 0.93
CA ARG A 35 -18.77 -4.31 -0.15
C ARG A 35 -19.28 -5.68 0.28
N LEU A 36 -19.96 -6.36 -0.63
CA LEU A 36 -20.53 -7.70 -0.38
C LEU A 36 -19.49 -8.82 -0.50
N LYS A 37 -18.39 -8.58 -1.23
CA LYS A 37 -17.29 -9.53 -1.41
C LYS A 37 -15.95 -8.80 -1.45
N GLN A 38 -14.93 -9.45 -0.91
CA GLN A 38 -13.54 -9.00 -1.02
C GLN A 38 -13.04 -9.32 -2.42
N ASP A 39 -12.78 -8.27 -3.19
CA ASP A 39 -12.18 -8.39 -4.51
C ASP A 39 -10.65 -8.35 -4.35
N SER A 40 -10.02 -9.51 -4.46
CA SER A 40 -8.57 -9.65 -4.27
C SER A 40 -7.75 -8.86 -5.32
N THR A 41 -8.36 -8.50 -6.44
CA THR A 41 -7.71 -7.69 -7.50
C THR A 41 -7.72 -6.19 -7.20
N LYS A 42 -8.52 -5.74 -6.22
CA LYS A 42 -8.66 -4.32 -5.85
C LYS A 42 -7.79 -3.91 -4.67
N TRP A 43 -6.92 -4.78 -4.18
CA TRP A 43 -5.97 -4.39 -3.16
C TRP A 43 -4.95 -3.44 -3.78
N ILE A 44 -4.86 -2.24 -3.19
CA ILE A 44 -3.89 -1.25 -3.62
C ILE A 44 -2.50 -1.87 -3.47
N ASN A 45 -1.70 -1.76 -4.54
CA ASN A 45 -0.31 -2.20 -4.53
C ASN A 45 0.39 -1.71 -3.27
N TRP A 46 1.08 -2.62 -2.60
CA TRP A 46 1.76 -2.33 -1.34
C TRP A 46 2.78 -1.18 -1.51
N THR A 47 3.39 -1.12 -2.69
CA THR A 47 4.27 -0.04 -3.14
C THR A 47 3.68 0.62 -4.39
N PRO A 48 2.81 1.64 -4.24
CA PRO A 48 2.06 2.21 -5.36
C PRO A 48 2.93 3.04 -6.32
N HIS A 49 4.13 3.45 -5.89
CA HIS A 49 5.02 4.28 -6.69
C HIS A 49 6.49 3.82 -6.59
N PRO A 50 7.26 3.81 -7.70
CA PRO A 50 8.67 3.39 -7.70
C PRO A 50 9.57 4.17 -6.72
N ASN A 51 9.22 5.41 -6.39
CA ASN A 51 9.98 6.24 -5.44
C ASN A 51 9.99 5.66 -4.02
N TYR A 52 8.96 4.90 -3.61
CA TYR A 52 8.98 4.22 -2.32
C TYR A 52 10.07 3.15 -2.28
N VAL A 53 10.23 2.38 -3.35
CA VAL A 53 11.30 1.36 -3.47
C VAL A 53 12.67 2.05 -3.48
N LYS A 54 12.81 3.16 -4.21
CA LYS A 54 14.04 3.95 -4.21
C LYS A 54 14.38 4.50 -2.82
N GLY A 55 13.41 5.09 -2.12
CA GLY A 55 13.59 5.57 -0.75
C GLY A 55 13.98 4.46 0.22
N PHE A 56 13.29 3.32 0.16
CA PHE A 56 13.60 2.16 1.01
C PHE A 56 15.01 1.63 0.78
N SER A 57 15.46 1.57 -0.48
CA SER A 57 16.83 1.18 -0.84
C SER A 57 17.88 2.12 -0.26
N ALA A 58 17.61 3.43 -0.25
CA ALA A 58 18.52 4.44 0.32
C ALA A 58 18.64 4.29 1.85
N VAL A 59 17.54 3.99 2.55
CA VAL A 59 17.53 3.80 4.00
C VAL A 59 18.23 2.49 4.40
N THR A 60 17.93 1.40 3.70
CA THR A 60 18.44 0.05 4.04
C THR A 60 19.84 -0.24 3.46
N ARG A 61 20.33 0.61 2.55
CA ARG A 61 21.56 0.40 1.76
C ARG A 61 21.57 -0.89 0.93
N ILE A 62 20.39 -1.47 0.68
CA ILE A 62 20.24 -2.60 -0.23
C ILE A 62 20.04 -2.06 -1.65
N TRP A 63 20.60 -2.74 -2.64
CA TRP A 63 20.44 -2.34 -4.04
C TRP A 63 18.97 -2.39 -4.47
N VAL A 64 18.51 -1.34 -5.17
CA VAL A 64 17.13 -1.22 -5.69
C VAL A 64 16.69 -2.48 -6.45
N GLN A 65 17.60 -3.09 -7.22
CA GLN A 65 17.26 -4.24 -8.05
C GLN A 65 17.02 -5.50 -7.21
N ILE A 66 17.73 -5.66 -6.09
CA ILE A 66 17.49 -6.76 -5.14
C ILE A 66 16.09 -6.58 -4.53
N ILE A 67 15.75 -5.36 -4.08
CA ILE A 67 14.42 -5.10 -3.51
C ILE A 67 13.32 -5.33 -4.55
N ARG A 68 13.51 -4.88 -5.80
CA ARG A 68 12.55 -5.13 -6.88
C ARG A 68 12.39 -6.62 -7.17
N PHE A 69 13.48 -7.37 -7.20
CA PHE A 69 13.45 -8.81 -7.40
C PHE A 69 12.67 -9.52 -6.27
N LEU A 70 12.92 -9.14 -5.01
CA LEU A 70 12.18 -9.67 -3.86
C LEU A 70 10.69 -9.32 -3.93
N LEU A 71 10.35 -8.06 -4.24
CA LEU A 71 8.96 -7.64 -4.41
C LEU A 71 8.27 -8.41 -5.52
N TRP A 72 8.94 -8.64 -6.65
CA TRP A 72 8.42 -9.47 -7.74
C TRP A 72 8.21 -10.93 -7.31
N LEU A 73 9.15 -11.51 -6.56
CA LEU A 73 9.05 -12.89 -6.08
C LEU A 73 7.89 -13.13 -5.11
N PHE A 74 7.51 -12.10 -4.33
CA PHE A 74 6.45 -12.17 -3.32
C PHE A 74 5.14 -11.46 -3.73
N SER A 75 5.06 -10.92 -4.94
CA SER A 75 3.86 -10.30 -5.51
C SER A 75 2.97 -11.32 -6.20
#